data_AF-A0A496L4X8-F1
#
_entry.id   AF-A0A496L4X8-F1
#
_cell.length_a   1.000
_cell.length_b   1.000
_cell.length_c   1.000
_cell.angle_alpha   90.00
_cell.angle_beta   90.00
_cell.angle_gamma   90.00
#
_symmetry.space_group_name_H-M   'P 1'
#
loop_
_entity.id
_entity.type
_entity.pdbx_description
1 polymer ?
#
loop_
_entity_poly.entity_id
_entity_poly.type
_entity_poly.pdbx_seq_one_letter_code
_entity_poly.pdbx_strand_id
1 'polypeptide(L)'
;MEVRIDDSWQRVLQTEFDKPYFAELVGFVRSEYKAGTVYPPARLIFNAFDSCPFDNVRVVIIGQDPYHGVGQAHGLSFSVNDG
;
A
#
# COMPACT_ATOMS: atom_id res chain seq x y z
N MET A 1 4.15 -10.99 -4.88
CA MET A 1 3.59 -10.47 -3.61
C MET A 1 2.12 -10.78 -3.72
N GLU A 2 1.52 -11.43 -2.73
CA GLU A 2 0.07 -11.61 -2.70
C GLU A 2 -0.50 -10.32 -2.09
N VAL A 3 -1.38 -9.62 -2.82
CA VAL A 3 -2.02 -8.42 -2.29
C VAL A 3 -3.06 -8.88 -1.28
N ARG A 4 -2.84 -8.54 -0.01
CA ARG A 4 -3.78 -8.78 1.07
C ARG A 4 -4.32 -7.44 1.49
N ILE A 5 -5.61 -7.25 1.27
CA ILE A 5 -6.38 -6.07 1.66
C ILE A 5 -7.76 -6.53 2.15
N ASP A 6 -8.49 -5.65 2.83
CA ASP A 6 -9.89 -5.90 3.19
C ASP A 6 -10.74 -6.40 2.00
N ASP A 7 -11.59 -7.40 2.24
CA ASP A 7 -12.39 -8.09 1.22
C ASP A 7 -13.27 -7.14 0.40
N SER A 8 -13.74 -6.04 0.99
CA SER A 8 -14.54 -5.05 0.28
C SER A 8 -13.72 -4.33 -0.81
N TRP A 9 -12.46 -4.00 -0.50
CA TRP A 9 -11.53 -3.44 -1.47
C TRP A 9 -11.04 -4.47 -2.47
N GLN A 10 -10.79 -5.70 -2.03
CA GLN A 10 -10.38 -6.77 -2.95
C GLN A 10 -11.42 -6.96 -4.05
N ARG A 11 -12.71 -7.00 -3.72
CA ARG A 11 -13.79 -7.10 -4.73
C ARG A 11 -13.78 -5.94 -5.74
N VAL A 12 -13.45 -4.73 -5.32
CA VAL A 12 -13.44 -3.53 -6.17
C VAL A 12 -12.19 -3.46 -7.05
N LEU A 13 -11.03 -3.89 -6.53
CA LEU A 13 -9.72 -3.72 -7.16
C LEU A 13 -9.19 -4.97 -7.84
N GLN A 14 -9.87 -6.13 -7.74
CA GLN A 14 -9.40 -7.40 -8.29
C GLN A 14 -9.04 -7.29 -9.78
N THR A 15 -9.84 -6.56 -10.56
CA THR A 15 -9.59 -6.36 -11.99
C THR A 15 -8.30 -5.60 -12.29
N GLU A 16 -7.81 -4.75 -11.38
CA GLU A 16 -6.50 -4.10 -11.51
C GLU A 16 -5.37 -5.08 -11.16
N PHE A 17 -5.56 -5.94 -10.14
CA PHE A 17 -4.56 -6.94 -9.75
C PHE A 17 -4.34 -8.02 -10.81
N ASP A 18 -5.36 -8.31 -11.61
CA ASP A 18 -5.30 -9.30 -12.69
C ASP A 18 -4.63 -8.76 -13.97
N LYS A 19 -4.41 -7.44 -14.08
CA LYS A 19 -3.82 -6.85 -15.28
C LYS A 19 -2.30 -7.12 -15.34
N PRO A 20 -1.74 -7.33 -16.55
CA PRO A 20 -0.30 -7.62 -16.71
C PRO A 20 0.63 -6.58 -16.08
N TYR A 21 0.28 -5.29 -16.18
CA TYR A 21 1.09 -4.21 -15.62
C TYR A 21 1.25 -4.33 -14.10
N PHE A 22 0.25 -4.86 -13.40
CA PHE A 22 0.29 -4.97 -11.94
C PHE A 22 1.23 -6.11 -11.53
N ALA A 23 1.25 -7.21 -12.28
CA ALA A 23 2.21 -8.29 -12.07
C ALA A 23 3.66 -7.80 -12.29
N GLU A 24 3.90 -6.99 -13.33
CA GLU A 24 5.19 -6.34 -13.58
C GLU A 24 5.59 -5.41 -12.43
N LEU A 25 4.67 -4.55 -11.98
CA LEU A 25 4.87 -3.64 -10.85
C LEU A 25 5.22 -4.39 -9.57
N VAL A 26 4.49 -5.45 -9.24
CA VAL A 26 4.78 -6.30 -8.08
C VAL A 26 6.16 -6.94 -8.17
N GLY A 27 6.57 -7.35 -9.38
CA GLY A 27 7.90 -7.87 -9.65
C GLY A 27 8.98 -6.83 -9.37
N PHE A 28 8.84 -5.64 -9.93
CA PHE A 28 9.73 -4.50 -9.73
C PHE A 28 9.83 -4.09 -8.25
N VAL A 29 8.70 -3.84 -7.59
CA VAL A 29 8.68 -3.43 -6.18
C VAL A 29 9.36 -4.49 -5.31
N ARG A 30 9.09 -5.78 -5.56
CA ARG A 30 9.75 -6.88 -4.84
C ARG A 30 11.27 -6.92 -5.06
N SER A 31 11.78 -6.59 -6.25
CA SER A 31 13.22 -6.49 -6.46
C SER A 31 13.83 -5.31 -5.71
N GLU A 32 13.14 -4.16 -5.68
CA GLU A 32 13.61 -2.97 -4.95
C GLU A 32 13.74 -3.25 -3.44
N TYR A 33 12.75 -3.89 -2.81
CA TYR A 33 12.83 -4.30 -1.39
C TYR A 33 13.95 -5.29 -1.10
N LYS A 34 14.46 -6.02 -2.10
CA LYS A 34 15.62 -6.92 -1.95
C LYS A 34 16.94 -6.19 -2.17
N ALA A 35 16.93 -5.15 -3.00
CA ALA A 35 18.13 -4.43 -3.41
C ALA A 35 18.50 -3.29 -2.45
N GLY A 36 17.52 -2.69 -1.79
CA GLY A 36 17.76 -1.53 -0.93
C GLY A 36 16.66 -1.28 0.10
N THR A 37 16.78 -0.14 0.77
CA THR A 37 15.77 0.31 1.74
C THR A 37 14.63 0.97 1.00
N VAL A 38 13.44 0.39 1.12
CA VAL A 38 12.19 0.91 0.56
C VAL A 38 11.21 1.09 1.71
N TYR A 39 10.43 2.17 1.66
CA TYR A 39 9.40 2.48 2.65
C TYR A 39 8.01 2.51 2.01
N PRO A 40 6.94 2.17 2.77
CA PRO A 40 6.94 1.65 4.14
C PRO A 40 7.47 0.20 4.21
N PRO A 41 7.55 -0.47 5.38
CA PRO A 41 7.74 -1.92 5.41
C PRO A 41 6.71 -2.63 4.51
N ALA A 42 7.12 -3.63 3.73
CA ALA A 42 6.29 -4.22 2.67
C ALA A 42 4.88 -4.68 3.12
N ARG A 43 4.75 -5.14 4.37
CA ARG A 43 3.46 -5.55 4.96
C ARG A 43 2.48 -4.40 5.20
N LEU A 44 2.95 -3.14 5.15
CA LEU A 44 2.17 -1.93 5.41
C LEU A 44 1.85 -1.14 4.14
N ILE A 45 2.24 -1.62 2.94
CA ILE A 45 1.99 -0.91 1.68
C ILE A 45 0.50 -0.59 1.50
N PHE A 46 -0.38 -1.51 1.89
CA PHE A 46 -1.83 -1.38 1.71
C PHE A 46 -2.58 -1.04 3.01
N ASN A 47 -1.89 -0.55 4.04
CA ASN A 47 -2.48 -0.32 5.37
C ASN A 47 -3.73 0.59 5.32
N ALA A 48 -3.78 1.58 4.42
CA ALA A 48 -4.96 2.43 4.23
C ALA A 48 -6.22 1.63 3.81
N PHE A 49 -6.06 0.60 2.98
CA PHE A 49 -7.16 -0.25 2.51
C PHE A 49 -7.62 -1.21 3.60
N ASP A 50 -6.71 -1.70 4.44
CA ASP A 50 -7.04 -2.54 5.60
C ASP A 50 -7.72 -1.75 6.73
N SER A 51 -7.35 -0.47 6.88
CA SER A 51 -7.83 0.37 7.99
C SER A 51 -9.25 0.91 7.76
N CYS A 52 -9.73 0.94 6.52
CA CYS A 52 -11.04 1.47 6.18
C CYS A 52 -11.68 0.64 5.06
N PRO A 53 -12.65 -0.25 5.37
CA PRO A 53 -13.41 -0.97 4.36
C PRO A 53 -14.05 -0.01 3.35
N PHE A 54 -14.16 -0.43 2.09
CA PHE A 54 -14.66 0.36 0.98
C PHE A 54 -16.01 1.03 1.28
N ASP A 55 -16.95 0.27 1.84
CA ASP A 55 -18.30 0.74 2.14
C ASP A 55 -18.34 1.74 3.31
N ASN A 56 -17.26 1.84 4.10
CA ASN A 56 -17.11 2.79 5.20
C ASN A 56 -16.39 4.08 4.80
N VAL A 57 -15.88 4.18 3.57
CA VAL A 57 -15.18 5.37 3.09
C VAL A 57 -16.12 6.55 3.02
N ARG A 58 -15.74 7.66 3.66
CA ARG A 58 -16.48 8.93 3.64
C ARG A 58 -15.67 10.11 3.11
N VAL A 59 -14.36 10.09 3.36
CA VAL A 59 -13.41 11.13 2.97
C VAL A 59 -12.15 10.45 2.46
N VAL A 60 -11.58 10.98 1.39
CA VAL A 60 -10.30 10.51 0.84
C VAL A 60 -9.31 11.66 0.91
N ILE A 61 -8.17 11.43 1.56
CA ILE A 61 -7.05 12.38 1.65
C ILE A 61 -5.88 11.81 0.84
N ILE A 62 -5.59 12.44 -0.29
CA ILE A 62 -4.56 11.98 -1.24
C ILE A 62 -3.24 12.70 -0.93
N GLY A 63 -2.24 11.94 -0.53
CA GLY A 63 -0.84 12.41 -0.44
C GLY A 63 -0.10 12.20 -1.77
N GLN A 64 1.19 12.56 -1.81
CA GLN A 64 2.03 12.36 -2.99
C GLN A 64 2.69 10.98 -2.97
N ASP A 65 3.56 10.73 -2.00
CA ASP A 65 4.32 9.50 -1.81
C ASP A 65 4.66 9.31 -0.31
N PRO A 66 5.07 8.10 0.11
CA PRO A 66 5.40 7.85 1.51
C PRO A 66 6.60 8.67 2.00
N TYR A 67 6.63 9.00 3.29
CA TYR A 67 7.84 9.52 3.94
C TYR A 67 9.03 8.56 3.74
N HIS A 68 10.21 9.13 3.49
CA HIS A 68 11.43 8.39 3.18
C HIS A 68 12.42 8.29 4.36
N GLY A 69 12.04 8.76 5.55
CA GLY A 69 12.83 8.60 6.77
C GLY A 69 12.52 7.29 7.50
N VAL A 70 13.53 6.75 8.20
CA VAL A 70 13.43 5.53 8.99
C VAL A 70 12.28 5.66 10.00
N GLY A 71 11.35 4.71 9.99
CA GLY A 71 10.25 4.64 10.95
C GLY A 71 9.09 5.61 10.70
N GLN A 72 9.15 6.47 9.69
CA GLN A 72 8.10 7.46 9.44
C GLN A 72 6.88 6.85 8.73
N ALA A 73 7.08 6.25 7.55
CA ALA A 73 5.98 5.75 6.74
C ALA A 73 5.44 4.40 7.24
N HIS A 74 4.11 4.32 7.39
CA HIS A 74 3.39 3.11 7.79
C HIS A 74 2.14 2.83 6.94
N GLY A 75 2.05 3.43 5.75
CA GLY A 75 0.99 3.13 4.79
C GLY A 75 -0.27 3.99 4.88
N LEU A 76 -0.25 5.08 5.66
CA LEU A 76 -1.29 6.12 5.69
C LEU A 76 -0.69 7.47 5.28
N SER A 77 -1.40 8.23 4.42
CA SER A 77 -0.93 9.55 3.97
C SER A 77 -0.83 10.53 5.15
N PHE A 78 0.23 11.34 5.17
CA PHE A 78 0.53 12.35 6.21
C PHE A 78 0.76 11.83 7.64
N SER A 79 0.46 10.56 7.93
CA SER A 79 0.64 9.96 9.24
C SER A 79 2.08 9.48 9.45
N VAL A 80 2.52 9.49 10.71
CA VAL A 80 3.81 8.93 11.16
C VAL A 80 3.56 8.00 12.36
N ASN A 81 4.47 7.06 12.62
CA ASN A 81 4.40 6.25 13.84
C ASN A 81 4.65 7.11 15.08
N ASP A 82 4.13 6.65 16.23
CA ASP A 82 4.50 7.18 17.53
C ASP A 82 6.01 7.03 17.77
N GLY A 83 6.62 8.05 18.38
CA GLY A 83 8.07 8.17 18.59
C GLY A 83 8.60 7.41 19.79
#